data_AF-A0A2E0AJS6-F1
#
_entry.id   AF-A0A2E0AJS6-F1
#
_cell.length_a   1.000
_cell.length_b   1.000
_cell.length_c   1.000
_cell.angle_alpha   90.00
_cell.angle_beta   90.00
_cell.angle_gamma   90.00
#
_symmetry.space_group_name_H-M   'P 1'
#
loop_
_entity.id
_entity.type
_entity.pdbx_description
1 polymer ?
#
loop_
_entity_poly.entity_id
_entity_poly.type
_entity_poly.pdbx_seq_one_letter_code
_entity_poly.pdbx_strand_id
1 'polypeptide(L)'
;MGNARDLINAHLFPVLGVIATATLVGIFLQLDAALSNGANRSQQARNHNLCVKQIMELPIEQKPNVLDRGDLAGAVRYCNGG
;
A
#
# COMPACT_ATOMS: atom_id res chain seq x y z
N MET A 1 -34.88 38.40 21.66
CA MET A 1 -33.97 37.23 21.67
C MET A 1 -33.51 37.02 20.25
N GLY A 2 -32.20 37.01 20.00
CA GLY A 2 -31.62 37.36 18.70
C GLY A 2 -31.69 36.25 17.66
N ASN A 3 -32.36 36.53 16.53
CA ASN A 3 -32.49 35.68 15.34
C ASN A 3 -31.16 35.09 14.82
N ALA A 4 -30.03 35.75 15.09
CA ALA A 4 -28.70 35.25 14.72
C ALA A 4 -28.30 33.98 15.49
N ARG A 5 -28.64 33.86 16.78
CA ARG A 5 -28.33 32.65 17.57
C ARG A 5 -29.13 31.44 17.10
N ASP A 6 -30.39 31.64 16.74
CA ASP A 6 -31.23 30.57 16.19
C ASP A 6 -30.77 30.14 14.80
N LEU A 7 -30.40 31.09 13.92
CA LEU A 7 -29.90 30.75 12.59
C LEU A 7 -28.57 29.96 12.65
N ILE A 8 -27.68 30.36 13.57
CA ILE A 8 -26.39 29.68 13.77
C ILE A 8 -26.59 28.27 14.34
N ASN A 9 -27.47 28.11 15.34
CA ASN A 9 -27.77 26.80 15.92
C ASN A 9 -28.57 25.87 15.00
N ALA A 10 -29.53 26.40 14.26
CA ALA A 10 -30.40 25.58 13.42
C ALA A 10 -29.74 25.15 12.10
N HIS A 11 -28.80 25.95 11.57
CA HIS A 11 -28.30 25.73 10.21
C HIS A 11 -26.78 25.70 10.11
N LEU A 12 -26.07 26.60 10.81
CA LEU A 12 -24.61 26.71 10.62
C LEU A 12 -23.85 25.55 11.29
N PHE A 13 -24.16 25.25 12.55
CA PHE A 13 -23.54 24.14 13.27
C PHE A 13 -23.78 22.76 12.67
N PRO A 14 -25.01 22.36 12.27
CA PRO A 14 -25.22 21.06 11.65
C PRO A 14 -24.51 20.95 10.28
N VAL A 15 -24.49 22.01 9.46
CA VAL A 15 -23.76 22.00 8.18
C VAL A 15 -22.26 21.85 8.40
N LEU A 16 -21.68 22.58 9.36
CA LEU A 16 -20.27 22.42 9.75
C LEU A 16 -19.97 20.99 10.25
N GLY A 17 -20.89 20.40 11.02
CA GLY A 17 -20.77 19.01 11.49
C GLY A 17 -20.77 17.99 10.34
N VAL A 18 -21.65 18.16 9.35
CA VAL A 18 -21.71 17.30 8.16
C VAL A 18 -20.46 17.45 7.30
N ILE A 19 -19.97 18.68 7.09
CA ILE A 19 -18.75 18.92 6.33
C ILE A 19 -17.55 18.29 7.04
N ALA A 20 -17.40 18.52 8.35
CA ALA A 20 -16.29 17.97 9.13
C ALA A 20 -16.26 16.44 9.10
N THR A 21 -17.42 15.79 9.26
CA THR A 21 -17.53 14.33 9.18
C THR A 21 -17.27 13.79 7.78
N ALA A 22 -17.79 14.42 6.73
CA ALA A 22 -17.50 14.03 5.34
C ALA A 22 -16.00 14.16 5.01
N THR A 23 -15.36 15.23 5.49
CA THR A 23 -13.93 15.45 5.29
C THR A 23 -13.10 14.39 6.02
N LEU A 24 -13.45 14.07 7.26
CA LEU A 24 -12.79 13.00 8.04
C LEU A 24 -12.91 11.65 7.35
N VAL A 25 -14.12 11.26 6.92
CA VAL A 25 -14.34 9.98 6.21
C VAL A 25 -13.55 9.93 4.90
N GLY A 26 -13.51 11.04 4.15
CA GLY A 26 -12.71 11.15 2.93
C GLY A 26 -11.21 10.96 3.17
N ILE A 27 -10.67 11.54 4.24
CA ILE A 27 -9.26 11.37 4.64
C ILE A 27 -9.00 9.92 5.03
N PHE A 28 -9.88 9.29 5.83
CA PHE A 28 -9.73 7.90 6.24
C PHE A 28 -9.71 6.93 5.05
N LEU A 29 -10.58 7.12 4.06
CA LEU A 29 -10.61 6.27 2.85
C LEU A 29 -9.34 6.43 2.00
N GLN A 30 -8.81 7.65 1.87
CA GLN A 30 -7.56 7.87 1.14
C GLN A 30 -6.36 7.25 1.88
N LEU A 31 -6.35 7.36 3.21
CA LEU A 31 -5.29 6.80 4.02
C LEU A 31 -5.32 5.27 3.98
N ASP A 32 -6.49 4.64 4.06
CA ASP A 32 -6.65 3.18 3.96
C ASP A 32 -6.22 2.66 2.58
N ALA A 33 -6.63 3.33 1.50
CA ALA A 33 -6.18 2.98 0.16
C ALA A 33 -4.66 3.12 -0.03
N ALA A 34 -4.06 4.18 0.54
CA ALA A 34 -2.62 4.38 0.51
C ALA A 34 -1.87 3.33 1.35
N LEU A 35 -2.39 2.97 2.53
CA LEU A 35 -1.81 1.98 3.42
C LEU A 35 -1.94 0.56 2.83
N SER A 36 -3.08 0.23 2.22
CA SER A 36 -3.32 -1.06 1.57
C SER A 36 -2.42 -1.24 0.34
N ASN A 37 -2.26 -0.20 -0.48
CA ASN A 37 -1.31 -0.21 -1.59
C ASN A 37 0.16 -0.28 -1.11
N GLY A 38 0.49 0.43 -0.02
CA GLY A 38 1.81 0.35 0.61
C GLY A 38 2.11 -1.03 1.18
N ALA A 39 1.13 -1.63 1.87
CA ALA A 39 1.22 -2.97 2.43
C ALA A 39 1.42 -4.02 1.34
N ASN A 40 0.61 -3.98 0.27
CA ASN A 40 0.77 -4.88 -0.88
C ASN A 40 2.14 -4.74 -1.54
N ARG A 41 2.61 -3.51 -1.79
CA ARG A 41 3.95 -3.28 -2.36
C ARG A 41 5.05 -3.79 -1.44
N SER A 42 4.91 -3.59 -0.14
CA SER A 42 5.89 -4.05 0.84
C SER A 42 5.91 -5.59 0.95
N GLN A 43 4.76 -6.26 0.88
CA GLN A 43 4.67 -7.72 0.85
C GLN A 43 5.19 -8.28 -0.46
N GLN A 44 4.87 -7.66 -1.60
CA GLN A 44 5.41 -8.05 -2.89
C GLN A 44 6.93 -7.91 -2.91
N ALA A 45 7.49 -6.82 -2.39
CA ALA A 45 8.94 -6.63 -2.28
C ALA A 45 9.59 -7.66 -1.33
N ARG A 46 8.94 -7.99 -0.20
CA ARG A 46 9.41 -9.05 0.71
C ARG A 46 9.42 -10.42 0.03
N ASN A 47 8.33 -10.77 -0.66
CA ASN A 47 8.21 -12.05 -1.36
C ASN A 47 9.22 -12.15 -2.51
N HIS A 48 9.42 -11.06 -3.25
CA HIS A 48 10.43 -10.98 -4.30
C HIS A 48 11.84 -11.17 -3.74
N ASN A 49 12.20 -10.44 -2.68
CA ASN A 49 13.52 -10.57 -2.04
C ASN A 49 13.76 -11.97 -1.46
N LEU A 50 12.72 -12.60 -0.88
CA LEU A 50 12.81 -13.97 -0.39
C LEU A 50 13.05 -14.97 -1.53
N CYS A 51 12.35 -14.81 -2.66
CA CYS A 51 12.58 -15.64 -3.85
C CYS A 51 14.02 -15.48 -4.35
N VAL A 52 14.51 -14.25 -4.51
CA VAL A 52 15.88 -14.00 -4.98
C VAL A 52 16.90 -14.64 -4.05
N LYS A 53 16.72 -14.48 -2.74
CA LYS A 53 17.60 -15.08 -1.73
C LYS A 53 17.61 -16.60 -1.81
N GLN A 54 16.45 -17.24 -1.87
CA GLN A 54 16.34 -18.70 -1.98
C GLN A 54 17.06 -19.22 -3.23
N ILE A 55 16.85 -18.57 -4.37
CA ILE A 55 17.52 -18.94 -5.63
C ILE A 55 19.05 -18.78 -5.55
N MET A 56 19.52 -17.73 -4.86
CA MET A 56 20.95 -17.51 -4.65
C MET A 56 21.58 -18.56 -3.75
N GLU A 57 20.85 -19.04 -2.73
CA GLU A 57 21.27 -20.06 -1.76
C GLU A 57 21.23 -21.50 -2.29
N LEU A 58 20.51 -21.76 -3.40
CA LEU A 58 20.48 -23.09 -4.02
C LEU A 58 21.88 -23.51 -4.51
N PRO A 59 22.27 -24.79 -4.36
CA PRO A 59 23.47 -25.31 -4.97
C PRO A 59 23.36 -25.22 -6.50
N ILE A 60 24.48 -25.02 -7.19
CA ILE A 60 24.54 -24.74 -8.64
C ILE A 60 23.77 -25.78 -9.47
N GLU A 61 23.79 -27.05 -9.04
CA GLU A 61 23.12 -28.16 -9.73
C GLU A 61 21.59 -28.13 -9.61
N GLN A 62 21.04 -27.41 -8.64
CA GLN A 62 19.60 -27.27 -8.42
C GLN A 62 19.07 -25.90 -8.89
N LYS A 63 19.95 -25.02 -9.39
CA LYS A 63 19.51 -23.71 -9.89
C LYS A 63 18.70 -23.90 -11.18
N PRO A 64 17.59 -23.16 -11.36
CA PRO A 64 16.85 -23.15 -12.61
C PRO A 64 17.79 -22.85 -13.78
N ASN A 65 17.61 -23.57 -14.89
CA ASN A 65 18.51 -23.55 -16.05
C ASN A 65 18.64 -22.17 -16.75
N VAL A 66 17.77 -21.21 -16.38
CA VAL A 66 17.77 -19.81 -16.82
C VAL A 66 18.70 -18.91 -15.98
N LEU A 67 19.24 -19.40 -14.86
CA LEU A 67 20.28 -18.70 -14.12
C LEU A 67 21.64 -19.04 -14.71
N ASP A 68 22.18 -18.09 -15.46
CA ASP A 68 23.61 -18.08 -15.71
C ASP A 68 24.33 -18.15 -14.36
N ARG A 69 25.20 -19.14 -14.22
CA ARG A 69 25.66 -19.72 -12.95
C ARG A 69 26.04 -18.67 -11.91
N GLY A 70 25.14 -18.42 -10.95
CA GLY A 70 25.43 -17.65 -9.74
C GLY A 70 25.20 -16.13 -9.84
N ASP A 71 24.69 -15.61 -10.96
CA ASP A 71 24.49 -14.17 -11.08
C ASP A 71 23.15 -13.70 -10.47
N LEU A 72 23.21 -12.67 -9.63
CA LEU A 72 22.06 -12.06 -8.94
C LEU A 72 21.01 -11.60 -9.96
N ALA A 73 21.47 -11.15 -11.13
CA ALA A 73 20.62 -10.70 -12.22
C ALA A 73 19.68 -11.80 -12.74
N GLY A 74 20.16 -13.05 -12.81
CA GLY A 74 19.34 -14.20 -13.21
C GLY A 74 18.27 -14.54 -12.18
N ALA A 75 18.62 -14.44 -10.89
CA ALA A 75 17.68 -14.68 -9.79
C ALA A 75 16.55 -13.65 -9.76
N VAL A 76 16.89 -12.38 -10.00
CA VAL A 76 15.91 -11.29 -10.09
C VAL A 76 14.98 -11.46 -11.29
N ARG A 77 15.49 -11.86 -12.47
CA ARG A 77 14.63 -12.13 -13.64
C ARG A 77 13.67 -13.29 -13.40
N TYR A 78 14.17 -14.40 -12.88
CA TYR A 78 13.35 -15.56 -12.53
C TYR A 78 12.22 -15.18 -11.55
N CYS A 79 12.56 -14.46 -10.49
CA CYS A 79 11.58 -14.01 -9.48
C CYS A 79 10.65 -12.88 -9.95
N ASN A 80 10.85 -12.34 -11.16
CA ASN A 80 9.95 -11.40 -11.82
C ASN A 80 9.06 -12.06 -12.90
N GLY A 81 9.17 -13.38 -13.11
CA GLY A 81 8.33 -14.12 -14.07
C GLY A 81 9.07 -14.72 -15.26
N GLY A 82 10.40 -14.59 -15.33
CA GLY A 82 11.25 -15.17 -16.39
C GLY A 82 11.55 -14.20 -17.52
#